data_AF-A0A9K3PIN4-F1
#
_entry.id   AF-A0A9K3PIN4-F1
#
_cell.length_a   1.000
_cell.length_b   1.000
_cell.length_c   1.000
_cell.angle_alpha   90.00
_cell.angle_beta   90.00
_cell.angle_gamma   90.00
#
_symmetry.space_group_name_H-M   'P 1'
#
loop_
_entity.id
_entity.type
_entity.pdbx_description
1 polymer ?
#
loop_
_entity_poly.entity_id
_entity_poly.type
_entity_poly.pdbx_seq_one_letter_code
_entity_poly.pdbx_strand_id
1 'polypeptide(L)'
;MKGGEDMWDMPMKEEYHAHIRGLMGLAHGCIYRGKEMKFTKAQLLQLKPKHVYDYLCLKAYGKINPTDNDKPTGRASSLEYYKKAISFFLPNSHPWVEMPGTPAMEIQHVQSW
;
A
#
# COMPACT_ATOMS: atom_id res chain seq x y z
N MET A 1 31.98 3.58 -15.61
CA MET A 1 30.97 4.57 -15.19
C MET A 1 29.69 3.82 -14.82
N LYS A 2 29.37 3.68 -13.53
CA LYS A 2 28.04 3.21 -13.09
C LYS A 2 27.30 4.43 -12.56
N GLY A 3 26.10 4.62 -13.10
CA GLY A 3 25.34 5.86 -13.13
C GLY A 3 25.03 6.44 -11.76
N GLY A 4 24.81 7.76 -11.78
CA GLY A 4 24.49 8.56 -10.61
C GLY A 4 23.41 7.91 -9.76
N GLU A 5 23.77 7.69 -8.50
CA GLU A 5 22.85 7.34 -7.43
C GLU A 5 21.77 8.43 -7.40
N ASP A 6 20.58 8.06 -7.85
CA ASP A 6 19.37 8.87 -7.74
C ASP A 6 19.23 9.24 -6.27
N MET A 7 19.58 10.49 -5.93
CA MET A 7 19.78 11.03 -4.58
C MET A 7 18.43 11.26 -3.87
N TRP A 8 17.51 10.33 -4.06
CA TRP A 8 16.21 10.30 -3.42
C TRP A 8 16.34 9.48 -2.15
N ASP A 9 16.34 10.17 -1.01
CA ASP A 9 16.21 9.51 0.29
C ASP A 9 14.73 9.32 0.61
N MET A 10 14.38 8.12 1.06
CA MET A 10 13.00 7.79 1.43
C MET A 10 12.59 8.66 2.63
N PRO A 11 11.51 9.46 2.53
CA PRO A 11 11.10 10.32 3.63
C PRO A 11 10.75 9.46 4.85
N MET A 12 11.08 9.93 6.04
CA MET A 12 10.90 9.14 7.27
C MET A 12 9.65 9.61 8.03
N LYS A 13 8.66 8.72 8.13
CA LYS A 13 7.50 8.91 9.00
C LYS A 13 7.13 7.58 9.65
N GLU A 14 7.44 7.47 10.94
CA GLU A 14 7.36 6.21 11.70
C GLU A 14 5.97 5.56 11.62
N GLU A 15 4.92 6.37 11.76
CA GLU A 15 3.51 5.93 11.69
C GLU A 15 3.17 5.23 10.37
N TYR A 16 3.74 5.71 9.26
CA TYR A 16 3.45 5.20 7.93
C TYR A 16 4.35 4.02 7.56
N HIS A 17 5.48 3.88 8.26
CA HIS A 17 6.51 2.89 7.97
C HIS A 17 5.99 1.44 8.11
N ALA A 18 5.09 1.21 9.08
CA ALA A 18 4.45 -0.07 9.25
C ALA A 18 3.67 -0.53 8.00
N HIS A 19 3.08 0.42 7.25
CA HIS A 19 2.26 0.13 6.08
C HIS A 19 3.09 -0.12 4.84
N ILE A 20 4.10 0.71 4.56
CA ILE A 20 4.99 0.47 3.41
C ILE A 20 5.79 -0.82 3.58
N ARG A 21 6.22 -1.14 4.82
CA ARG A 21 6.86 -2.42 5.14
C ARG A 21 5.94 -3.61 4.86
N GLY A 22 4.67 -3.51 5.22
CA GLY A 22 3.68 -4.56 4.95
C GLY A 22 3.43 -4.76 3.46
N LEU A 23 3.29 -3.67 2.71
CA LEU A 23 3.12 -3.70 1.26
C LEU A 23 4.34 -4.31 0.55
N MET A 24 5.54 -3.83 0.89
CA MET A 24 6.79 -4.33 0.31
C MET A 24 7.02 -5.81 0.66
N GLY A 25 6.68 -6.21 1.88
CA GLY A 25 6.73 -7.61 2.29
C GLY A 25 5.77 -8.48 1.47
N LEU A 26 4.55 -8.00 1.23
CA LEU A 26 3.59 -8.69 0.36
C LEU A 26 4.11 -8.80 -1.09
N ALA A 27 4.63 -7.71 -1.65
CA ALA A 27 5.13 -7.67 -3.02
C ALA A 27 6.36 -8.57 -3.23
N HIS A 28 7.23 -8.68 -2.23
CA HIS A 28 8.44 -9.51 -2.29
C HIS A 28 8.24 -10.93 -1.74
N GLY A 29 7.07 -11.24 -1.17
CA GLY A 29 6.80 -12.54 -0.54
C GLY A 29 7.65 -12.78 0.72
N CYS A 30 7.99 -11.74 1.47
CA CYS A 30 8.84 -11.84 2.67
C CYS A 30 8.34 -10.98 3.84
N ILE A 31 8.89 -11.22 5.04
CA ILE A 31 8.54 -10.44 6.23
C ILE A 31 9.75 -9.60 6.66
N TYR A 32 9.63 -8.29 6.49
CA TYR A 32 10.59 -7.33 7.01
C TYR A 32 10.39 -7.11 8.50
N ARG A 33 11.45 -7.25 9.31
CA ARG A 33 11.39 -7.10 10.79
C ARG A 33 11.93 -5.77 11.31
N GLY A 34 12.68 -5.02 10.50
CA GLY A 34 13.21 -3.71 10.88
C GLY A 34 12.13 -2.63 10.91
N LYS A 35 12.06 -1.86 12.00
CA LYS A 35 11.11 -0.74 12.12
C LYS A 35 11.42 0.41 11.16
N GLU A 36 12.70 0.67 10.91
CA GLU A 36 13.20 1.80 10.11
C GLU A 36 13.78 1.35 8.76
N MET A 37 13.25 0.25 8.21
CA MET A 37 13.75 -0.31 6.96
C MET A 37 13.46 0.60 5.76
N LYS A 38 14.50 1.23 5.22
CA LYS A 38 14.40 2.06 4.02
C LYS A 38 14.34 1.18 2.77
N PHE A 39 13.56 1.62 1.79
CA PHE A 39 13.49 1.04 0.46
C PHE A 39 14.09 2.01 -0.55
N THR A 40 14.81 1.47 -1.54
CA THR A 40 15.33 2.28 -2.63
C THR A 40 14.20 2.77 -3.53
N LYS A 41 14.42 3.91 -4.20
CA LYS A 41 13.50 4.42 -5.23
C LYS A 41 13.14 3.35 -6.27
N ALA A 42 14.12 2.59 -6.76
CA ALA A 42 13.90 1.53 -7.74
C ALA A 42 12.97 0.43 -7.23
N GLN A 43 13.08 0.04 -5.96
CA GLN A 43 12.18 -0.95 -5.35
C GLN A 43 10.75 -0.42 -5.23
N LEU A 44 10.58 0.84 -4.86
CA LEU A 44 9.27 1.46 -4.72
C LEU A 44 8.57 1.63 -6.08
N LEU A 45 9.32 1.96 -7.13
CA LEU A 45 8.81 2.08 -8.49
C LEU A 45 8.39 0.72 -9.11
N GLN A 46 8.84 -0.41 -8.55
CA GLN A 46 8.38 -1.74 -8.97
C GLN A 46 7.00 -2.11 -8.41
N LEU A 47 6.47 -1.35 -7.46
CA LEU A 47 5.14 -1.58 -6.92
C LEU A 47 4.09 -1.38 -8.02
N LYS A 48 3.25 -2.42 -8.20
CA LYS A 48 2.13 -2.39 -9.12
C LYS A 48 0.85 -2.02 -8.37
N PRO A 49 -0.15 -1.43 -9.06
CA PRO A 49 -1.44 -1.16 -8.45
C PRO A 49 -2.09 -2.40 -7.81
N LYS A 50 -1.89 -3.58 -8.40
CA LYS A 50 -2.33 -4.86 -7.83
C LYS A 50 -1.75 -5.14 -6.43
N HIS A 51 -0.48 -4.84 -6.18
CA HIS A 51 0.10 -5.06 -4.84
C HIS A 51 -0.59 -4.19 -3.78
N VAL A 52 -0.93 -2.95 -4.14
CA VAL A 52 -1.67 -2.04 -3.26
C VAL A 52 -3.09 -2.55 -3.02
N TYR A 53 -3.78 -2.99 -4.07
CA TYR A 53 -5.10 -3.62 -3.96
C TYR A 53 -5.06 -4.84 -3.02
N ASP A 54 -4.17 -5.79 -3.28
CA ASP A 54 -4.01 -7.02 -2.49
C ASP A 54 -3.70 -6.70 -1.01
N TYR A 55 -2.87 -5.68 -0.75
CA TYR A 55 -2.56 -5.22 0.60
C TYR A 55 -3.79 -4.58 1.29
N LEU A 56 -4.56 -3.77 0.58
CA LEU A 56 -5.80 -3.19 1.13
C LEU A 56 -6.86 -4.27 1.37
N CYS A 57 -6.98 -5.26 0.50
CA CYS A 57 -7.84 -6.44 0.71
C CYS A 57 -7.39 -7.22 1.95
N LEU A 58 -6.09 -7.45 2.12
CA LEU A 58 -5.57 -8.10 3.32
C LEU A 58 -5.92 -7.32 4.60
N LYS A 59 -5.90 -5.98 4.56
CA LYS A 59 -6.29 -5.14 5.70
C LYS A 59 -7.80 -5.06 5.93
N ALA A 60 -8.59 -5.12 4.87
CA ALA A 60 -10.04 -5.02 4.94
C ALA A 60 -10.72 -6.35 5.26
N TYR A 61 -10.23 -7.46 4.72
CA TYR A 61 -10.88 -8.78 4.76
C TYR A 61 -10.00 -9.87 5.38
N GLY A 62 -8.73 -9.59 5.68
CA GLY A 62 -7.78 -10.59 6.15
C GLY A 62 -7.24 -11.51 5.05
N LYS A 63 -7.59 -11.28 3.78
CA LYS A 63 -7.11 -12.03 2.61
C LYS A 63 -7.00 -11.16 1.36
N ILE A 64 -6.12 -11.56 0.44
CA ILE A 64 -5.82 -10.80 -0.78
C ILE A 64 -6.89 -10.93 -1.88
N ASN A 65 -7.68 -12.01 -1.86
CA ASN A 65 -8.76 -12.27 -2.81
C ASN A 65 -10.06 -12.51 -2.04
N PRO A 66 -10.72 -11.44 -1.56
CA PRO A 66 -12.06 -11.56 -0.98
C PRO A 66 -13.07 -11.96 -2.06
N THR A 67 -14.11 -12.66 -1.64
CA THR A 67 -15.30 -12.99 -2.44
C THR A 67 -16.47 -12.12 -1.98
N ASP A 68 -17.55 -12.05 -2.76
CA ASP A 68 -18.73 -11.23 -2.43
C ASP A 68 -19.38 -11.61 -1.09
N ASN A 69 -19.13 -12.82 -0.59
CA ASN A 69 -19.63 -13.28 0.71
C ASN A 69 -18.75 -12.84 1.89
N ASP A 70 -17.56 -12.32 1.62
CA ASP A 70 -16.64 -11.88 2.66
C ASP A 70 -17.01 -10.50 3.15
N LYS A 71 -17.26 -10.42 4.45
CA LYS A 71 -17.58 -9.13 5.08
C LYS A 71 -16.29 -8.39 5.40
N PRO A 72 -16.18 -7.10 5.03
CA PRO A 72 -15.05 -6.29 5.43
C PRO A 72 -15.05 -6.14 6.96
N THR A 73 -13.91 -6.40 7.58
CA THR A 73 -13.64 -6.15 9.00
C THR A 73 -13.00 -4.76 9.21
N GLY A 74 -12.39 -4.20 8.17
CA GLY A 74 -11.81 -2.86 8.16
C GLY A 74 -12.81 -1.76 7.80
N ARG A 75 -12.58 -0.55 8.33
CA ARG A 75 -13.34 0.66 7.99
C ARG A 75 -12.75 1.34 6.75
N ALA A 76 -13.59 1.97 5.93
CA ALA A 76 -13.15 2.73 4.76
C ALA A 76 -12.11 3.81 5.11
N SER A 77 -12.31 4.55 6.21
CA SER A 77 -11.38 5.57 6.69
C SER A 77 -9.99 5.02 7.03
N SER A 78 -9.91 3.78 7.54
CA SER A 78 -8.63 3.11 7.78
C SER A 78 -7.92 2.78 6.47
N LEU A 79 -8.66 2.35 5.44
CA LEU A 79 -8.08 2.06 4.13
C LEU A 79 -7.59 3.30 3.41
N GLU A 80 -8.32 4.42 3.50
CA GLU A 80 -7.86 5.72 3.00
C GLU A 80 -6.57 6.15 3.70
N TYR A 81 -6.48 5.99 5.02
CA TYR A 81 -5.26 6.25 5.78
C TYR A 81 -4.09 5.36 5.30
N TYR A 82 -4.32 4.06 5.07
CA TYR A 82 -3.28 3.15 4.56
C TYR A 82 -2.81 3.55 3.16
N LYS A 83 -3.75 3.91 2.26
CA LYS A 83 -3.42 4.39 0.91
C LYS A 83 -2.57 5.67 1.00
N LYS A 84 -2.96 6.63 1.84
CA LYS A 84 -2.19 7.86 2.08
C LYS A 84 -0.79 7.56 2.61
N ALA A 85 -0.68 6.65 3.59
CA ALA A 85 0.59 6.26 4.18
C ALA A 85 1.55 5.65 3.14
N ILE A 86 1.04 4.80 2.25
CA ILE A 86 1.83 4.23 1.14
C ILE A 86 2.23 5.32 0.15
N SER A 87 1.27 6.16 -0.27
CA SER A 87 1.53 7.23 -1.25
C SER A 87 2.59 8.23 -0.80
N PHE A 88 2.70 8.47 0.51
CA PHE A 88 3.73 9.35 1.08
C PHE A 88 5.16 8.93 0.72
N PHE A 89 5.43 7.63 0.58
CA PHE A 89 6.78 7.13 0.29
C PHE A 89 7.05 6.98 -1.21
N LEU A 90 6.12 7.30 -2.09
CA LEU A 90 6.33 7.08 -3.53
C LEU A 90 7.01 8.30 -4.15
N PRO A 91 8.13 8.11 -4.87
CA PRO A 91 8.89 9.20 -5.47
C PRO A 91 8.17 9.99 -6.58
N ASN A 92 6.97 9.59 -7.01
CA ASN A 92 6.18 10.25 -8.07
C ASN A 92 4.68 10.07 -7.79
N SER A 93 3.83 10.96 -8.35
CA SER A 93 2.37 10.79 -8.38
C SER A 93 2.02 9.54 -9.20
N HIS A 94 2.06 8.38 -8.55
CA HIS A 94 1.92 7.09 -9.20
C HIS A 94 0.45 6.83 -9.58
N PRO A 95 0.18 6.23 -10.75
CA PRO A 95 -1.17 6.16 -11.35
C PRO A 95 -2.24 5.42 -10.52
N TRP A 96 -1.89 4.72 -9.43
CA TRP A 96 -2.93 4.08 -8.60
C TRP A 96 -3.65 5.02 -7.63
N VAL A 97 -3.18 6.27 -7.52
CA VAL A 97 -3.94 7.32 -6.80
C VAL A 97 -5.34 7.47 -7.41
N GLU A 98 -5.47 7.25 -8.73
CA GLU A 98 -6.70 7.42 -9.50
C GLU A 98 -7.43 6.11 -9.87
N MET A 99 -7.14 4.96 -9.23
CA MET A 99 -7.87 3.72 -9.57
C MET A 99 -9.36 3.79 -9.18
N PRO A 100 -10.31 3.72 -10.13
CA PRO A 100 -11.68 3.35 -9.82
C PRO A 100 -11.71 1.89 -9.37
N GLY A 101 -12.35 1.59 -8.24
CA GLY A 101 -12.49 0.22 -7.73
C GLY A 101 -11.49 -0.21 -6.65
N THR A 102 -10.95 0.73 -5.85
CA THR A 102 -10.27 0.32 -4.61
C THR A 102 -11.30 -0.20 -3.59
N PRO A 103 -10.97 -1.17 -2.72
CA PRO A 103 -11.90 -1.68 -1.70
C PRO A 103 -12.45 -0.57 -0.79
N ALA A 104 -11.73 0.54 -0.64
CA ALA A 104 -12.22 1.71 0.08
C ALA A 104 -13.48 2.34 -0.55
N MET A 105 -13.53 2.44 -1.88
CA MET A 105 -14.70 2.94 -2.62
C MET A 105 -15.85 1.92 -2.59
N GLU A 106 -15.53 0.62 -2.63
CA GLU A 106 -16.52 -0.46 -2.56
C GLU A 106 -17.19 -0.53 -1.18
N ILE A 107 -16.41 -0.40 -0.10
CA ILE A 107 -16.94 -0.38 1.27
C ILE A 107 -17.84 0.84 1.53
N GLN A 108 -17.54 2.00 0.94
CA GLN A 108 -18.43 3.17 1.01
C GLN A 108 -19.79 2.89 0.35
N HIS A 109 -19.81 2.13 -0.75
CA HIS A 109 -21.04 1.73 -1.43
C HIS A 109 -21.87 0.70 -0.62
N VAL A 110 -21.20 -0.24 0.07
CA VAL A 110 -21.87 -1.29 0.87
C VAL A 110 -22.49 -0.74 2.17
N GLN A 111 -21.98 0.36 2.71
CA GLN A 111 -22.50 0.99 3.94
C GLN A 111 -23.67 1.98 3.71
N SER A 112 -24.24 2.03 2.50
CA SER A 112 -25.30 2.98 2.12
C SER A 112 -26.70 2.37 2.03
N TRP A 113 -26.97 1.24 2.71
CA TRP A 113 -28.29 0.62 2.83
C TRP A 113 -28.70 0.43 4.29
#